data_AF-A0A6P5AHK1-F1
#
_entry.id   AF-A0A6P5AHK1-F1
#
_cell.length_a   1.000
_cell.length_b   1.000
_cell.length_c   1.000
_cell.angle_alpha   90.00
_cell.angle_beta   90.00
_cell.angle_gamma   90.00
#
_symmetry.space_group_name_H-M   'P 1'
#
loop_
_entity.id
_entity.type
_entity.pdbx_description
1 polymer ?
#
loop_
_entity_poly.entity_id
_entity_poly.type
_entity_poly.pdbx_seq_one_letter_code
_entity_poly.pdbx_strand_id
1 'polypeptide(L)'
;MAAPSMLLLLLGIAAVCKAATGVTRCTSTFDCQWGTQCCQKDGEPWSFYWYYNGGTFSDSDLGTCGALGQEGQICFATNSYDPCTCATGLMCCPSVEPVDPPPGWPSGFPFRAHTCQRGGDPYACI
;
A
#
# COMPACT_ATOMS: atom_id res chain seq x y z
N MET A 1 -61.79 9.74 0.00
CA MET A 1 -61.15 10.35 -1.19
C MET A 1 -59.65 10.14 -1.08
N ALA A 2 -59.06 9.64 -2.17
CA ALA A 2 -57.63 9.50 -2.51
C ALA A 2 -56.72 8.62 -1.62
N ALA A 3 -55.98 7.78 -2.34
CA ALA A 3 -55.15 6.65 -1.94
C ALA A 3 -53.65 7.04 -1.74
N PRO A 4 -52.77 6.10 -1.31
CA PRO A 4 -51.42 6.31 -0.81
C PRO A 4 -50.33 6.15 -1.88
N SER A 5 -49.09 6.61 -1.63
CA SER A 5 -47.81 6.21 -2.29
C SER A 5 -46.67 7.00 -1.61
N MET A 6 -45.74 6.43 -0.84
CA MET A 6 -44.62 5.55 -1.22
C MET A 6 -43.57 6.26 -2.08
N LEU A 7 -42.42 6.64 -1.50
CA LEU A 7 -41.07 6.67 -2.10
C LEU A 7 -40.06 7.05 -0.99
N LEU A 8 -39.35 6.09 -0.39
CA LEU A 8 -37.95 5.77 -0.72
C LEU A 8 -37.05 7.02 -0.82
N LEU A 9 -36.53 7.46 0.33
CA LEU A 9 -35.25 8.15 0.39
C LEU A 9 -34.22 7.19 0.98
N LEU A 10 -33.50 6.61 0.03
CA LEU A 10 -32.43 5.67 0.12
C LEU A 10 -31.20 6.24 0.86
N LEU A 11 -30.54 5.33 1.56
CA LEU A 11 -29.09 5.12 1.55
C LEU A 11 -28.19 6.26 2.03
N GLY A 12 -27.60 6.01 3.19
CA GLY A 12 -26.35 6.62 3.59
C GLY A 12 -25.83 5.99 4.86
N ILE A 13 -25.69 4.66 4.85
CA ILE A 13 -25.01 3.89 5.88
C ILE A 13 -23.59 4.47 5.97
N ALA A 14 -23.37 5.42 6.89
CA ALA A 14 -22.05 5.71 7.39
C ALA A 14 -21.65 4.50 8.24
N ALA A 15 -21.32 3.40 7.56
CA ALA A 15 -20.42 2.41 8.08
C ALA A 15 -19.07 3.12 8.20
N VAL A 16 -18.94 3.96 9.22
CA VAL A 16 -17.64 4.24 9.80
C VAL A 16 -17.26 2.90 10.40
N CYS A 17 -16.62 2.06 9.58
CA CYS A 17 -15.80 0.97 10.07
C CYS A 17 -14.73 1.62 10.94
N LYS A 18 -15.08 1.91 12.20
CA LYS A 18 -14.11 1.96 13.28
C LYS A 18 -13.60 0.52 13.37
N ALA A 19 -12.59 0.21 12.56
CA ALA A 19 -11.67 -0.85 12.89
C ALA A 19 -11.05 -0.46 14.23
N ALA A 20 -11.63 -0.97 15.32
CA ALA A 20 -11.02 -0.93 16.62
C ALA A 20 -9.90 -1.97 16.61
N THR A 21 -8.66 -1.56 16.38
CA THR A 21 -7.47 -2.39 16.64
C THR A 21 -6.28 -1.46 16.89
N GLY A 22 -5.49 -1.77 17.92
CA GLY A 22 -4.21 -1.08 18.14
C GLY A 22 -3.40 -1.05 16.84
N VAL A 23 -2.69 0.05 16.63
CA VAL A 23 -1.79 0.22 15.49
C VAL A 23 -0.73 -0.88 15.57
N THR A 24 -0.89 -1.95 14.79
CA THR A 24 0.12 -3.00 14.69
C THR A 24 1.32 -2.44 13.95
N ARG A 25 2.41 -2.26 14.67
CA ARG A 25 3.69 -1.84 14.08
C ARG A 25 4.32 -3.00 13.32
N CYS A 26 5.06 -2.67 12.28
CA CYS A 26 5.68 -3.66 11.42
C CYS A 26 7.06 -3.18 10.91
N THR A 27 7.92 -4.17 10.70
CA THR A 27 9.23 -4.10 10.04
C THR A 27 9.26 -4.91 8.75
N SER A 28 8.11 -5.46 8.35
CA SER A 28 7.94 -6.23 7.13
C SER A 28 6.44 -6.43 6.87
N THR A 29 6.06 -6.67 5.60
CA THR A 29 4.70 -7.11 5.28
C THR A 29 4.34 -8.45 5.94
N PHE A 30 5.32 -9.26 6.34
CA PHE A 30 5.11 -10.54 7.03
C PHE A 30 4.63 -10.36 8.48
N ASP A 31 4.81 -9.17 9.07
CA ASP A 31 4.26 -8.84 10.39
C ASP A 31 2.76 -8.54 10.32
N CYS A 32 2.22 -8.37 9.12
CA CYS A 32 0.82 -8.01 8.86
C CYS A 32 -0.01 -9.21 8.41
N GLN A 33 -1.34 -9.06 8.42
CA GLN A 33 -2.22 -10.11 7.95
C GLN A 33 -2.07 -10.34 6.43
N TRP A 34 -1.37 -11.41 6.08
CA TRP A 34 -1.05 -11.77 4.69
C TRP A 34 -2.28 -11.74 3.77
N GLY A 35 -2.12 -11.15 2.58
CA GLY A 35 -3.14 -11.07 1.55
C GLY A 35 -4.30 -10.10 1.84
N THR A 36 -4.31 -9.43 2.99
CA THR A 36 -5.34 -8.43 3.36
C THR A 36 -4.77 -7.12 3.88
N GLN A 37 -3.51 -7.15 4.33
CA GLN A 37 -2.79 -5.99 4.83
C GLN A 37 -1.37 -5.96 4.30
N CYS A 38 -0.77 -4.78 4.28
CA CYS A 38 0.68 -4.64 4.09
C CYS A 38 1.27 -3.62 5.06
N CYS A 39 2.57 -3.73 5.26
CA CYS A 39 3.29 -2.79 6.11
C CYS A 39 3.47 -1.47 5.35
N GLN A 40 2.96 -0.39 5.91
CA GLN A 40 2.99 0.94 5.29
C GLN A 40 3.59 1.99 6.21
N LYS A 41 4.15 3.03 5.62
CA LYS A 41 4.64 4.21 6.32
C LYS A 41 4.52 5.42 5.42
N ASP A 42 4.00 6.52 5.97
CA ASP A 42 3.82 7.79 5.26
C ASP A 42 3.00 7.67 3.95
N GLY A 43 2.09 6.70 3.88
CA GLY A 43 1.24 6.45 2.71
C GLY A 43 1.87 5.55 1.64
N GLU A 44 3.10 5.09 1.85
CA GLU A 44 3.87 4.22 0.98
C GLU A 44 4.08 2.85 1.63
N PRO A 45 4.41 1.77 0.88
CA PRO A 45 4.93 0.55 1.48
C PRO A 45 6.15 0.84 2.34
N TRP A 46 6.17 0.26 3.53
CA TRP A 46 7.36 0.28 4.35
C TRP A 46 8.44 -0.59 3.68
N SER A 47 9.66 -0.06 3.57
CA SER A 47 10.81 -0.82 3.12
C SER A 47 11.99 -0.62 4.07
N PHE A 48 12.68 -1.72 4.38
CA PHE A 48 13.93 -1.72 5.14
C PHE A 48 14.92 -0.69 4.58
N TYR A 49 15.04 -0.57 3.26
CA TYR A 49 16.04 0.30 2.63
C TYR A 49 15.77 1.79 2.80
N TRP A 50 14.55 2.17 3.19
CA TRP A 50 14.15 3.57 3.29
C TRP A 50 14.13 4.04 4.73
N TYR A 51 13.80 3.13 5.64
CA TYR A 51 13.55 3.44 7.04
C TYR A 51 14.55 2.77 8.00
N TYR A 52 15.51 1.98 7.49
CA TYR A 52 16.60 1.46 8.32
C TYR A 52 17.73 2.48 8.46
N ASN A 53 18.03 2.88 9.70
CA ASN A 53 19.10 3.83 10.02
C ASN A 53 20.32 3.18 10.67
N GLY A 54 20.77 2.03 10.15
CA GLY A 54 22.12 1.52 10.43
C GLY A 54 22.35 0.83 11.79
N GLY A 55 21.33 0.45 12.55
CA GLY A 55 21.56 -0.40 13.73
C GLY A 55 20.35 -0.76 14.59
N THR A 56 19.33 0.10 14.62
CA THR A 56 18.07 -0.15 15.33
C THR A 56 16.92 0.57 14.64
N PHE A 57 15.75 -0.07 14.56
CA PHE A 57 14.52 0.64 14.18
C PHE A 57 14.02 1.39 15.40
N SER A 58 14.05 2.72 15.36
CA SER A 58 13.28 3.48 16.33
C SER A 58 11.78 3.25 16.09
N ASP A 59 10.93 3.42 17.10
CA ASP A 59 9.47 3.33 16.91
C ASP A 59 8.96 4.31 15.85
N SER A 60 9.67 5.42 15.64
CA SER A 60 9.41 6.39 14.58
C SER A 60 9.80 5.90 13.19
N ASP A 61 10.59 4.84 13.05
CA ASP A 61 10.99 4.26 11.76
C ASP A 61 10.13 3.06 11.36
N LEU A 62 9.37 2.50 12.31
CA LEU A 62 8.45 1.40 12.05
C LEU A 62 7.31 1.82 11.15
N GLY A 63 6.87 0.87 10.32
CA GLY A 63 5.62 0.96 9.59
C GLY A 63 4.43 0.60 10.47
N THR A 64 3.26 0.63 9.87
CA THR A 64 1.99 0.19 10.43
C THR A 64 1.30 -0.74 9.44
N CYS A 65 0.75 -1.84 9.93
CA CYS A 65 -0.08 -2.72 9.12
C CYS A 65 -1.35 -1.98 8.70
N GLY A 66 -1.47 -1.76 7.39
CA GLY A 66 -2.56 -1.02 6.77
C GLY A 66 -3.17 -1.79 5.60
N ALA A 67 -3.88 -1.07 4.73
CA ALA A 67 -4.50 -1.65 3.55
C ALA A 67 -3.47 -2.25 2.57
N LEU A 68 -3.94 -2.95 1.54
CA LEU A 68 -3.11 -3.34 0.40
C LEU A 68 -2.79 -2.14 -0.50
N GLY A 69 -1.74 -2.25 -1.33
CA GLY A 69 -1.32 -1.21 -2.27
C GLY A 69 -2.39 -0.90 -3.32
N GLN A 70 -2.69 0.37 -3.53
CA GLN A 70 -3.68 0.88 -4.48
C GLN A 70 -3.04 1.25 -5.82
N GLU A 71 -3.87 1.43 -6.84
CA GLU A 71 -3.42 1.79 -8.19
C GLU A 71 -2.52 3.04 -8.17
N GLY A 72 -1.33 2.94 -8.78
CA GLY A 72 -0.31 3.98 -8.82
C GLY A 72 0.64 4.02 -7.61
N GLN A 73 0.32 3.37 -6.49
CA GLN A 73 1.23 3.31 -5.34
C GLN A 73 2.41 2.38 -5.63
N ILE A 74 3.56 2.68 -5.03
CA ILE A 74 4.70 1.77 -5.06
C ILE A 74 4.28 0.46 -4.40
N CYS A 75 4.76 -0.67 -4.93
CA CYS A 75 4.57 -2.00 -4.36
C CYS A 75 5.90 -2.70 -4.10
N PHE A 76 6.93 -2.31 -4.84
CA PHE A 76 8.31 -2.77 -4.69
C PHE A 76 9.25 -1.67 -5.17
N ALA A 77 10.42 -1.55 -4.56
CA ALA A 77 11.49 -0.68 -5.03
C ALA A 77 12.85 -1.36 -4.85
N THR A 78 13.80 -1.08 -5.73
CA THR A 78 15.16 -1.67 -5.82
C THR A 78 15.62 -2.39 -4.56
N ASN A 79 15.77 -3.71 -4.66
CA ASN A 79 16.24 -4.62 -3.60
C ASN A 79 15.33 -4.75 -2.37
N SER A 80 14.13 -4.14 -2.32
CA SER A 80 13.20 -4.29 -1.21
C SER A 80 12.89 -5.78 -0.99
N TYR A 81 13.24 -6.28 0.20
CA TYR A 81 12.98 -7.68 0.56
C TYR A 81 11.49 -7.92 0.84
N ASP A 82 10.77 -6.85 1.18
CA ASP A 82 9.36 -6.87 1.55
C ASP A 82 8.54 -6.03 0.56
N PRO A 83 7.98 -6.65 -0.49
CA PRO A 83 7.00 -5.99 -1.34
C PRO A 83 5.65 -5.87 -0.63
N CYS A 84 4.94 -4.76 -0.82
CA CYS A 84 3.53 -4.67 -0.43
C CYS A 84 2.67 -5.35 -1.51
N THR A 85 1.75 -6.21 -1.08
CA THR A 85 0.78 -6.84 -1.99
C THR A 85 -0.21 -5.80 -2.49
N CYS A 86 -0.45 -5.79 -3.81
CA CYS A 86 -1.45 -4.91 -4.42
C CYS A 86 -2.88 -5.40 -4.14
N ALA A 87 -3.84 -4.48 -4.12
CA ALA A 87 -5.25 -4.78 -3.97
C ALA A 87 -5.77 -5.66 -5.12
N THR A 88 -6.91 -6.32 -4.90
CA THR A 88 -7.51 -7.23 -5.88
C THR A 88 -7.68 -6.59 -7.25
N GLY A 89 -7.23 -7.30 -8.30
CA GLY A 89 -7.29 -6.82 -9.69
C GLY A 89 -6.10 -5.95 -10.10
N LEU A 90 -5.17 -5.69 -9.19
CA LEU A 90 -3.92 -4.98 -9.47
C LEU A 90 -2.73 -5.93 -9.42
N MET A 91 -1.70 -5.60 -10.20
CA MET A 91 -0.43 -6.33 -10.28
C MET A 91 0.73 -5.37 -10.01
N CYS A 92 1.81 -5.87 -9.42
CA CYS A 92 3.00 -5.07 -9.13
C CYS A 92 3.93 -5.04 -10.36
N CYS A 93 3.72 -4.08 -11.26
CA CYS A 93 4.45 -3.95 -12.53
C CYS A 93 5.57 -2.91 -12.42
N PRO A 94 6.62 -2.96 -13.28
CA PRO A 94 7.57 -1.86 -13.40
C PRO A 94 6.85 -0.52 -13.57
N SER A 95 7.31 0.51 -12.86
CA SER A 95 6.70 1.83 -12.98
C SER A 95 6.88 2.35 -14.41
N VAL A 96 5.77 2.81 -15.01
CA VAL A 96 5.76 3.44 -16.33
C VAL A 96 6.35 4.85 -16.30
N GLU A 97 6.18 5.54 -15.17
CA GLU A 97 6.76 6.86 -14.93
C GLU A 97 8.00 6.75 -14.05
N PRO A 98 8.98 7.65 -14.22
CA PRO A 98 10.08 7.79 -13.28
C PRO A 98 9.54 8.03 -11.87
N VAL A 99 10.02 7.25 -10.91
CA VAL A 99 9.73 7.44 -9.49
C VAL A 99 10.98 8.04 -8.86
N ASP A 100 10.80 9.13 -8.13
CA ASP A 100 11.90 9.73 -7.38
C ASP A 100 12.40 8.75 -6.32
N PRO A 101 13.72 8.60 -6.17
CA PRO A 101 14.26 7.79 -5.10
C PRO A 101 13.90 8.40 -3.74
N PRO A 102 13.80 7.56 -2.69
CA PRO A 102 13.56 8.05 -1.34
C PRO A 102 14.72 8.96 -0.88
N PRO A 103 14.47 9.87 0.08
CA PRO A 103 15.52 10.66 0.71
C PRO A 103 16.67 9.78 1.21
N GLY A 104 17.92 10.16 0.90
CA GLY A 104 19.12 9.43 1.32
C GLY A 104 19.58 8.33 0.36
N TRP A 105 18.87 8.09 -0.75
CA TRP A 105 19.35 7.16 -1.78
C TRP A 105 20.70 7.61 -2.38
N PRO A 106 21.68 6.69 -2.54
CA PRO A 106 23.00 7.06 -3.07
C PRO A 106 22.93 7.68 -4.47
N SER A 107 23.53 8.86 -4.63
CA SER A 107 23.65 9.50 -5.94
C SER A 107 24.42 8.59 -6.92
N GLY A 108 23.90 8.47 -8.14
CA GLY A 108 24.48 7.64 -9.20
C GLY A 108 24.08 6.17 -9.18
N PHE A 109 23.30 5.72 -8.19
CA PHE A 109 22.75 4.37 -8.17
C PHE A 109 21.36 4.32 -8.81
N PRO A 110 21.09 3.40 -9.75
CA PRO A 110 19.81 3.32 -10.42
C PRO A 110 18.71 2.95 -9.42
N PHE A 111 17.68 3.78 -9.35
CA PHE A 111 16.46 3.49 -8.61
C PHE A 111 15.41 2.95 -9.59
N ARG A 112 14.82 1.81 -9.25
CA ARG A 112 13.78 1.13 -10.00
C ARG A 112 12.64 0.87 -9.04
N ALA A 113 11.46 1.36 -9.39
CA ALA A 113 10.25 1.11 -8.63
C ALA A 113 9.26 0.33 -9.49
N HIS A 114 8.42 -0.43 -8.80
CA HIS A 114 7.23 -1.05 -9.34
C HIS A 114 6.03 -0.42 -8.66
N THR A 115 4.95 -0.25 -9.40
CA THR A 115 3.70 0.30 -8.90
C THR A 115 2.56 -0.69 -9.11
N CYS A 116 1.53 -0.61 -8.27
CA CYS A 116 0.31 -1.37 -8.46
C CYS A 116 -0.44 -0.82 -9.68
N GLN A 117 -0.65 -1.66 -10.69
CA GLN A 117 -1.27 -1.28 -11.96
C GLN A 117 -2.39 -2.28 -12.30
N ARG A 118 -3.42 -1.84 -13.04
CA ARG A 118 -4.47 -2.75 -13.51
C ARG A 118 -3.88 -3.75 -14.50
N GLY A 119 -3.77 -5.00 -14.07
CA GLY A 119 -3.37 -6.10 -14.93
C GLY A 119 -4.60 -6.67 -15.62
N GLY A 120 -4.76 -6.38 -16.91
CA GLY A 120 -5.69 -7.13 -17.77
C GLY A 120 -5.14 -8.50 -18.18
N ASP A 121 -3.81 -8.67 -18.16
CA ASP A 121 -3.06 -9.85 -18.58
C ASP A 121 -1.86 -10.04 -17.63
N PRO A 122 -1.56 -11.25 -17.12
CA PRO A 122 -0.34 -11.54 -16.36
C PRO A 122 0.98 -11.27 -17.12
N TYR A 123 0.93 -11.05 -18.45
CA TYR A 123 2.04 -10.56 -19.27
C TYR A 123 1.98 -9.06 -19.58
N ALA A 124 0.99 -8.31 -19.05
CA ALA A 124 0.82 -6.89 -19.35
C ALA A 124 1.91 -5.98 -18.75
N CYS A 125 2.73 -6.49 -17.82
CA CYS A 125 3.81 -5.72 -17.21
C CYS A 125 5.10 -5.68 -18.06
N ILE A 126 5.09 -6.20 -19.31
CA ILE A 126 6.27 -6.35 -20.18
C ILE A 126 6.16 -5.48 -21.43
#